data_AF-A0A2P5LFP6-F1
#
_entry.id   AF-A0A2P5LFP6-F1
#
_cell.length_a   1.000
_cell.length_b   1.000
_cell.length_c   1.000
_cell.angle_alpha   90.00
_cell.angle_beta   90.00
_cell.angle_gamma   90.00
#
_symmetry.space_group_name_H-M   'P 1'
#
loop_
_entity.id
_entity.type
_entity.pdbx_description
1 polymer ?
#
loop_
_entity_poly.entity_id
_entity_poly.type
_entity_poly.pdbx_seq_one_letter_code
_entity_poly.pdbx_strand_id
1 'polypeptide(L)'
;MKLTTHLILVSGQPIPNITPMLDEAIKPQKVLMLVSDDMLGRASALENIFKPRGIDVQQQRIADPWDANHISDTILDLLLDYVEGEIALNATGGTKLMSIAAYEAFRSINAPIYYVHPEQDRLLWLSPKLPARVGGPVETQGLPDRLRRQSGGHS
;
A
#
# COMPACT_ATOMS: atom_id res chain seq x y z
N MET A 1 -7.39 11.86 -11.06
CA MET A 1 -7.39 11.48 -9.62
C MET A 1 -5.96 11.17 -9.22
N LYS A 2 -5.50 11.65 -8.06
CA LYS A 2 -4.12 11.44 -7.59
C LYS A 2 -4.19 10.70 -6.27
N LEU A 3 -3.47 9.59 -6.18
CA LEU A 3 -3.29 8.86 -4.94
C LEU A 3 -2.34 9.66 -4.03
N THR A 4 -2.88 10.26 -2.97
CA THR A 4 -2.13 11.15 -2.07
C THR A 4 -2.01 10.58 -0.67
N THR A 5 -2.83 9.59 -0.30
CA THR A 5 -2.84 8.98 1.03
C THR A 5 -2.63 7.48 0.96
N HIS A 6 -1.75 6.95 1.81
CA HIS A 6 -1.65 5.50 2.03
C HIS A 6 -2.17 5.16 3.43
N LEU A 7 -3.15 4.25 3.51
CA LEU A 7 -3.48 3.58 4.76
C LEU A 7 -2.54 2.39 4.95
N ILE A 8 -1.86 2.33 6.09
CA ILE A 8 -0.94 1.23 6.42
C ILE A 8 -1.35 0.53 7.71
N LEU A 9 -1.10 -0.77 7.76
CA LEU A 9 -1.30 -1.59 8.94
C LEU A 9 0.04 -1.73 9.67
N VAL A 10 0.16 -1.19 10.88
CA VAL A 10 1.41 -1.30 11.65
C VAL A 10 1.59 -2.75 12.12
N SER A 11 2.79 -3.29 11.91
CA SER A 11 3.11 -4.69 12.20
C SER A 11 4.52 -4.84 12.73
N GLY A 12 4.92 -6.09 13.03
CA GLY A 12 6.29 -6.39 13.42
C GLY A 12 7.36 -6.23 12.36
N GLN A 13 6.97 -6.15 11.08
CA GLN A 13 7.89 -5.90 9.98
C GLN A 13 7.62 -4.50 9.42
N PRO A 14 8.53 -3.53 9.66
CA PRO A 14 8.29 -2.14 9.24
C PRO A 14 8.64 -1.91 7.76
N ILE A 15 9.48 -2.75 7.15
CA ILE A 15 10.01 -2.55 5.79
C ILE A 15 8.88 -2.38 4.75
N PRO A 16 7.83 -3.22 4.72
CA PRO A 16 6.75 -3.05 3.73
C PRO A 16 5.97 -1.75 3.85
N ASN A 17 6.02 -1.08 5.01
CA ASN A 17 5.41 0.22 5.21
C ASN A 17 6.37 1.37 4.87
N ILE A 18 7.67 1.12 4.82
CA ILE A 18 8.70 2.12 4.53
C ILE A 18 9.00 2.20 3.04
N THR A 19 9.17 1.08 2.33
CA THR A 19 9.65 1.10 0.95
C THR A 19 8.75 1.91 0.00
N PRO A 20 7.40 1.87 0.09
CA PRO A 20 6.55 2.72 -0.74
C PRO A 20 6.68 4.22 -0.46
N MET A 21 7.20 4.61 0.71
CA MET A 21 7.42 6.01 1.09
C MET A 21 8.72 6.58 0.51
N LEU A 22 9.59 5.71 -0.01
CA LEU A 22 10.89 6.07 -0.60
C LEU A 22 10.86 6.12 -2.13
N ASP A 23 9.84 5.52 -2.75
CA ASP A 23 9.66 5.53 -4.20
C ASP A 23 8.87 6.78 -4.62
N GLU A 24 9.54 7.73 -5.26
CA GLU A 24 8.95 9.00 -5.73
C GLU A 24 7.77 8.82 -6.70
N ALA A 25 7.62 7.65 -7.35
CA ALA A 25 6.48 7.39 -8.23
C ALA A 25 5.17 7.15 -7.46
N ILE A 26 5.27 6.67 -6.22
CA ILE A 26 4.11 6.26 -5.39
C ILE A 26 4.10 6.89 -4.00
N LYS A 27 5.11 7.69 -3.65
CA LYS A 27 5.23 8.35 -2.36
C LYS A 27 3.98 9.19 -2.05
N PRO A 28 3.29 8.93 -0.92
CA PRO A 28 2.11 9.69 -0.55
C PRO A 28 2.47 11.03 0.08
N GLN A 29 1.50 11.93 0.13
CA GLN A 29 1.55 13.16 0.93
C GLN A 29 1.18 12.89 2.39
N LYS A 30 0.30 11.91 2.63
CA LYS A 30 -0.20 11.54 3.96
C LYS A 30 -0.16 10.02 4.17
N VAL A 31 0.13 9.60 5.38
CA VAL A 31 0.00 8.22 5.85
C VAL A 31 -0.99 8.16 6.99
N LEU A 32 -1.99 7.29 6.85
CA LEU A 32 -2.91 6.92 7.92
C LEU A 32 -2.50 5.55 8.47
N MET A 33 -2.01 5.52 9.70
CA MET A 33 -1.57 4.30 10.36
C MET A 33 -2.71 3.70 11.18
N LEU A 34 -3.10 2.46 10.91
CA LEU A 34 -3.90 1.67 11.85
C LEU A 34 -2.98 0.99 12.85
N VAL A 35 -3.20 1.28 14.13
CA VAL A 35 -2.26 0.95 15.21
C VAL A 35 -3.00 0.26 16.36
N SER A 36 -2.62 -0.98 16.66
CA SER A 36 -3.00 -1.64 17.92
C SER A 36 -2.11 -1.15 19.08
N ASP A 37 -2.59 -1.27 20.31
CA ASP A 37 -1.89 -0.73 21.49
C ASP A 37 -0.46 -1.28 21.66
N ASP A 38 -0.25 -2.56 21.34
CA ASP A 38 1.08 -3.20 21.37
C ASP A 38 2.04 -2.70 20.28
N MET A 39 1.53 -1.99 19.28
CA MET A 39 2.30 -1.46 18.13
C MET A 39 2.61 0.04 18.23
N LEU A 40 2.19 0.73 19.29
CA LEU A 40 2.38 2.19 19.43
C LEU A 40 3.85 2.62 19.28
N GLY A 41 4.79 1.89 19.89
CA GLY A 41 6.22 2.19 19.77
C GLY A 41 6.74 2.07 18.33
N ARG A 42 6.19 1.13 17.54
CA ARG A 42 6.54 0.97 16.12
C ARG A 42 5.90 2.05 15.26
N ALA A 43 4.67 2.45 15.57
CA ALA A 43 4.01 3.58 14.93
C ALA A 43 4.82 4.88 15.11
N SER A 44 5.29 5.15 16.34
CA SER A 44 6.18 6.29 16.60
C SER A 44 7.50 6.22 15.82
N ALA A 45 8.09 5.03 15.69
CA ALA A 45 9.30 4.85 14.90
C ALA A 45 9.06 5.14 13.40
N LEU A 46 7.94 4.67 12.83
CA LEU A 46 7.54 4.98 11.46
C LEU A 46 7.28 6.48 11.26
N GLU A 47 6.59 7.12 12.21
CA GLU A 47 6.33 8.57 12.18
C GLU A 47 7.63 9.38 12.12
N ASN A 48 8.64 8.99 12.91
CA ASN A 48 9.97 9.60 12.90
C ASN A 48 10.73 9.40 11.57
N ILE A 49 10.37 8.38 10.78
CA ILE A 49 10.91 8.17 9.43
C ILE A 49 10.16 9.03 8.41
N PHE A 50 8.84 9.13 8.52
CA PHE A 50 7.98 9.75 7.52
C PHE A 50 7.95 11.28 7.60
N LYS A 51 7.84 11.86 8.80
CA LYS A 51 7.75 13.32 8.98
C LYS A 51 8.94 14.08 8.38
N PRO A 52 10.21 13.68 8.59
CA PRO A 52 11.36 14.36 7.97
C PRO A 52 11.36 14.32 6.43
N ARG A 53 10.57 13.42 5.82
CA ARG A 53 10.43 13.28 4.36
C ARG A 53 9.27 14.11 3.79
N GLY A 54 8.64 14.94 4.62
CA GLY A 54 7.51 15.79 4.25
C GLY A 54 6.18 15.03 4.13
N ILE A 55 6.08 13.86 4.75
CA ILE A 55 4.86 13.04 4.76
C ILE A 55 4.09 13.35 6.03
N ASP A 56 2.83 13.76 5.91
CA ASP A 56 1.92 13.92 7.04
C ASP A 56 1.53 12.55 7.61
N VAL A 57 1.37 12.45 8.93
CA VAL A 57 1.14 11.18 9.60
C VAL A 57 -0.02 11.31 10.58
N GLN A 58 -1.05 10.50 10.38
CA GLN A 58 -2.17 10.34 11.29
C GLN A 58 -2.20 8.89 11.82
N GLN A 59 -2.59 8.73 13.08
CA GLN A 59 -2.78 7.41 13.69
C GLN A 59 -4.25 7.20 14.05
N GLN A 60 -4.81 6.08 13.62
CA GLN A 60 -6.09 5.55 14.07
C GLN A 60 -5.81 4.35 14.97
N ARG A 61 -6.23 4.44 16.23
CA ARG A 61 -6.09 3.32 17.17
C ARG A 61 -7.14 2.24 16.90
N ILE A 62 -6.72 0.99 17.05
CA ILE A 62 -7.57 -0.20 17.05
C ILE A 62 -7.49 -0.83 18.44
N ALA A 63 -8.62 -0.83 19.15
CA ALA A 63 -8.70 -1.33 20.52
C ALA A 63 -8.52 -2.86 20.58
N ASP A 64 -9.15 -3.59 19.66
CA ASP A 64 -9.01 -5.04 19.55
C ASP A 64 -8.58 -5.44 18.12
N PRO A 65 -7.32 -5.85 17.90
CA PRO A 65 -6.84 -6.31 16.59
C PRO A 65 -7.44 -7.66 16.16
N TRP A 66 -8.27 -8.29 17.01
CA TRP A 66 -8.97 -9.54 16.76
C TRP A 66 -10.47 -9.37 16.47
N ASP A 67 -10.99 -8.14 16.53
CA ASP A 67 -12.37 -7.83 16.13
C ASP A 67 -12.41 -7.31 14.69
N ALA A 68 -12.54 -8.25 13.75
CA ALA A 68 -12.58 -7.94 12.32
C ALA A 68 -13.73 -7.00 11.92
N ASN A 69 -14.88 -7.11 12.57
CA ASN A 69 -16.05 -6.28 12.25
C ASN A 69 -15.79 -4.84 12.68
N HIS A 70 -15.33 -4.64 13.92
CA HIS A 70 -14.99 -3.32 14.42
C HIS A 70 -13.88 -2.64 13.60
N ILE A 71 -12.86 -3.40 13.18
CA ILE A 71 -11.80 -2.89 12.29
C ILE A 71 -12.39 -2.45 10.96
N SER A 72 -13.23 -3.29 10.33
CA SER A 72 -13.87 -2.98 9.05
C SER A 72 -14.72 -1.72 9.15
N ASP A 73 -15.58 -1.62 10.15
CA ASP A 73 -16.46 -0.46 10.37
C ASP A 73 -15.64 0.82 10.61
N THR A 74 -14.60 0.75 11.44
CA THR A 74 -13.69 1.88 11.67
C THR A 74 -13.04 2.37 10.38
N ILE A 75 -12.64 1.45 9.50
CA ILE A 75 -12.02 1.78 8.21
C ILE A 75 -13.05 2.39 7.26
N LEU A 76 -14.26 1.84 7.20
CA LEU A 76 -15.33 2.39 6.37
C LEU A 76 -15.67 3.82 6.78
N ASP A 77 -15.77 4.09 8.08
CA ASP A 77 -15.99 5.43 8.61
C ASP A 77 -14.86 6.40 8.22
N LEU A 78 -13.59 5.97 8.34
CA LEU A 78 -12.44 6.77 7.91
C LEU A 78 -12.47 7.08 6.41
N LEU A 79 -12.96 6.14 5.58
CA LEU A 79 -12.99 6.29 4.13
C LEU A 79 -14.03 7.33 3.67
N LEU A 80 -15.02 7.68 4.50
CA LEU A 80 -16.00 8.72 4.19
C LEU A 80 -15.36 10.11 4.03
N ASP A 81 -14.19 10.33 4.64
CA ASP A 81 -13.45 11.59 4.57
C ASP A 81 -12.57 11.75 3.32
N TYR A 82 -12.50 10.72 2.46
CA TYR A 82 -11.63 10.70 1.28
C TYR A 82 -12.42 10.68 -0.02
N VAL A 83 -11.90 11.39 -1.02
CA VAL A 83 -12.43 11.29 -2.39
C VAL A 83 -12.04 9.95 -3.00
N GLU A 84 -12.88 9.39 -3.86
CA GLU A 84 -12.59 8.13 -4.55
C GLU A 84 -11.20 8.14 -5.23
N GLY A 85 -10.39 7.11 -4.97
CA GLY A 85 -9.04 6.98 -5.52
C GLY A 85 -7.97 7.88 -4.91
N GLU A 86 -8.29 8.66 -3.86
CA GLU A 86 -7.32 9.48 -3.12
C GLU A 86 -6.47 8.65 -2.14
N ILE A 87 -7.07 7.59 -1.60
CA ILE A 87 -6.47 6.71 -0.60
C ILE A 87 -6.31 5.28 -1.11
N ALA A 88 -5.19 4.64 -0.75
CA ALA A 88 -4.93 3.23 -1.03
C ALA A 88 -4.53 2.49 0.23
N LEU A 89 -4.97 1.24 0.33
CA LEU A 89 -4.55 0.33 1.39
C LEU A 89 -3.23 -0.38 1.02
N ASN A 90 -2.25 -0.31 1.91
CA ASN A 90 -1.15 -1.27 1.98
C ASN A 90 -1.57 -2.47 2.84
N ALA A 91 -1.97 -3.56 2.19
CA ALA A 91 -2.46 -4.77 2.85
C ALA A 91 -1.32 -5.70 3.35
N THR A 92 -0.07 -5.27 3.32
CA THR A 92 1.09 -6.13 3.65
C THR A 92 1.25 -6.40 5.14
N GLY A 93 0.94 -5.42 5.96
CA GLY A 93 1.13 -5.45 7.41
C GLY A 93 -0.08 -5.93 8.20
N GLY A 94 -0.12 -5.54 9.47
CA GLY A 94 -1.12 -5.96 10.46
C GLY A 94 -1.05 -7.44 10.82
N THR A 95 -1.99 -7.87 11.66
CA THR A 95 -2.31 -9.29 11.76
C THR A 95 -3.02 -9.74 10.48
N LYS A 96 -3.05 -11.05 10.20
CA LYS A 96 -3.83 -11.58 9.07
C LYS A 96 -5.29 -11.13 9.12
N LEU A 97 -5.88 -11.09 10.31
CA LEU A 97 -7.26 -10.68 10.50
C LEU A 97 -7.47 -9.20 10.17
N MET A 98 -6.59 -8.31 10.67
CA MET A 98 -6.62 -6.89 10.33
C MET A 98 -6.49 -6.67 8.83
N SER A 99 -5.56 -7.38 8.18
CA SER A 99 -5.36 -7.28 6.73
C SER A 99 -6.60 -7.73 5.94
N ILE A 100 -7.27 -8.81 6.35
CA ILE A 100 -8.53 -9.27 5.74
C ILE A 100 -9.65 -8.24 5.95
N ALA A 101 -9.83 -7.73 7.18
CA ALA A 101 -10.87 -6.75 7.48
C ALA A 101 -10.68 -5.46 6.68
N ALA A 102 -9.45 -4.94 6.65
CA ALA A 102 -9.11 -3.76 5.85
C ALA A 102 -9.31 -3.99 4.35
N TYR A 103 -8.93 -5.18 3.86
CA TYR A 103 -9.11 -5.56 2.46
C TYR A 103 -10.59 -5.55 2.07
N GLU A 104 -11.45 -6.19 2.86
CA GLU A 104 -12.89 -6.24 2.59
C GLU A 104 -13.52 -4.84 2.63
N ALA A 105 -13.15 -4.00 3.61
CA ALA A 105 -13.62 -2.61 3.71
C ALA A 105 -13.27 -1.80 2.45
N PHE A 106 -12.00 -1.77 2.04
CA PHE A 106 -11.58 -1.05 0.82
C PHE A 106 -12.24 -1.63 -0.43
N ARG A 107 -12.36 -2.95 -0.52
CA ARG A 107 -12.93 -3.62 -1.69
C ARG A 107 -14.42 -3.34 -1.85
N SER A 108 -15.15 -3.21 -0.75
CA SER A 108 -16.61 -2.94 -0.76
C SER A 108 -16.96 -1.62 -1.46
N ILE A 109 -16.05 -0.64 -1.44
CA ILE A 109 -16.18 0.66 -2.12
C ILE A 109 -15.30 0.78 -3.36
N ASN A 110 -14.75 -0.34 -3.86
CA ASN A 110 -13.85 -0.38 -5.01
C ASN A 110 -12.59 0.50 -4.88
N ALA A 111 -12.14 0.76 -3.65
CA ALA A 111 -10.95 1.56 -3.40
C ALA A 111 -9.65 0.79 -3.74
N PRO A 112 -8.55 1.50 -4.08
CA PRO A 112 -7.29 0.88 -4.40
C PRO A 112 -6.68 0.11 -3.22
N ILE A 113 -6.17 -1.09 -3.51
CA ILE A 113 -5.49 -1.95 -2.54
C ILE A 113 -4.22 -2.48 -3.18
N TYR A 114 -3.10 -2.44 -2.47
CA TYR A 114 -1.86 -3.04 -2.89
C TYR A 114 -1.18 -3.86 -1.78
N TYR A 115 -0.23 -4.69 -2.21
CA TYR A 115 0.63 -5.51 -1.36
C TYR A 115 2.08 -5.37 -1.81
N VAL A 116 3.01 -5.25 -0.87
CA VAL A 116 4.44 -5.13 -1.14
C VAL A 116 5.07 -6.50 -1.03
N HIS A 117 5.63 -7.00 -2.14
CA HIS A 117 6.27 -8.30 -2.16
C HIS A 117 7.54 -8.27 -1.28
N PRO A 118 7.65 -9.11 -0.24
CA PRO A 118 8.69 -8.97 0.79
C PRO A 118 10.12 -9.17 0.25
N GLU A 119 10.29 -9.97 -0.80
CA GLU A 119 11.62 -10.30 -1.35
C GLU A 119 11.99 -9.51 -2.60
N GLN A 120 11.01 -8.94 -3.29
CA GLN A 120 11.19 -8.35 -4.62
C GLN A 120 10.96 -6.84 -4.63
N ASP A 121 10.61 -6.29 -3.46
CA ASP A 121 10.30 -4.86 -3.23
C ASP A 121 9.43 -4.24 -4.34
N ARG A 122 8.45 -5.02 -4.80
CA ARG A 122 7.50 -4.61 -5.84
C ARG A 122 6.10 -4.50 -5.27
N LEU A 123 5.38 -3.50 -5.73
CA LEU A 123 3.99 -3.27 -5.38
C LEU A 123 3.08 -4.10 -6.32
N LEU A 124 2.19 -4.88 -5.71
CA LEU A 124 1.18 -5.70 -6.38
C LEU A 124 -0.20 -5.10 -6.13
N TRP A 125 -0.84 -4.58 -7.18
CA TRP A 125 -2.23 -4.09 -7.09
C TRP A 125 -3.21 -5.26 -6.96
N LEU A 126 -4.01 -5.26 -5.90
CA LEU A 126 -5.03 -6.27 -5.61
C LEU A 126 -6.44 -5.80 -5.97
N SER A 127 -6.70 -4.50 -5.90
CA SER A 127 -7.98 -3.86 -6.19
C SER A 127 -7.75 -2.41 -6.67
N PRO A 128 -8.64 -1.85 -7.52
CA PRO A 128 -9.67 -2.56 -8.28
C PRO A 128 -9.04 -3.60 -9.20
N LYS A 129 -9.76 -4.70 -9.48
CA LYS A 129 -9.29 -5.64 -10.51
C LYS A 129 -9.21 -4.87 -11.81
N LEU A 130 -8.00 -4.64 -12.31
CA LEU A 130 -7.83 -4.19 -13.68
C LEU A 130 -8.61 -5.16 -14.56
N PRO A 131 -9.41 -4.69 -15.53
CA PRO A 131 -10.13 -5.58 -16.42
C PRO A 131 -9.13 -6.58 -16.97
N ALA A 132 -9.46 -7.88 -16.84
CA ALA A 132 -8.65 -8.93 -17.45
C ALA A 132 -8.46 -8.50 -18.91
N ARG A 133 -7.21 -8.31 -19.34
CA ARG A 133 -6.92 -7.98 -20.74
C ARG A 133 -7.64 -9.02 -21.59
N VAL A 134 -8.70 -8.60 -22.27
CA VAL A 134 -9.42 -9.45 -23.22
C VAL A 134 -8.48 -9.62 -24.41
N GLY A 135 -7.78 -10.76 -24.46
CA GLY A 135 -7.12 -11.29 -25.66
C GLY A 135 -5.87 -10.56 -26.13
N GLY A 136 -4.72 -11.22 -25.98
CA GLY A 136 -3.49 -10.93 -26.74
C GLY A 136 -2.35 -11.85 -26.29
N PRO A 137 -1.56 -12.46 -27.19
CA PRO A 137 -0.45 -13.31 -26.80
C PRO A 137 0.54 -12.54 -25.94
N VAL A 138 1.18 -13.25 -25.00
CA VAL A 138 2.29 -12.73 -24.21
C VAL A 138 3.50 -12.58 -25.14
N GLU A 139 3.58 -11.46 -25.87
CA GLU A 139 4.86 -11.00 -26.38
C GLU A 139 5.54 -10.18 -25.31
N THR A 140 6.67 -10.72 -24.85
CA THR A 140 7.73 -10.00 -24.16
C THR A 140 8.06 -8.72 -24.92
N GLN A 141 7.63 -7.56 -24.44
CA GLN A 141 8.19 -6.28 -24.88
C GLN A 141 7.90 -5.17 -23.87
N GLY A 142 8.98 -4.74 -23.25
CA GLY A 142 9.06 -3.61 -22.33
C GLY A 142 10.49 -3.34 -21.83
N LEU A 143 11.52 -3.77 -22.58
CA LEU A 143 12.84 -3.13 -22.51
C LEU A 143 12.89 -2.12 -23.67
N PRO A 144 13.29 -0.86 -23.43
CA PRO A 144 13.41 0.13 -24.49
C PRO A 144 14.47 -0.29 -25.53
N ASP A 145 14.16 -0.10 -26.81
CA ASP A 145 14.93 -0.49 -28.00
C ASP A 145 16.38 0.04 -28.09
N ARG A 146 16.84 0.83 -27.11
CA ARG A 146 18.19 1.41 -27.11
C ARG A 146 19.31 0.42 -26.72
N LEU A 147 18.98 -0.79 -26.27
CA LEU A 147 19.98 -1.79 -25.85
C LEU A 147 20.23 -2.93 -26.87
N ARG A 148 19.57 -2.94 -28.03
CA ARG A 148 19.80 -3.96 -29.07
C ARG A 148 20.98 -3.68 -30.01
N ARG A 149 21.59 -2.49 -29.94
CA ARG A 149 22.73 -2.10 -30.82
C ARG A 149 24.01 -1.81 -30.03
N GLN A 150 24.52 -2.75 -29.23
CA GLN A 150 25.93 -2.68 -28.77
C GLN A 150 26.67 -4.03 -28.68
N SER A 151 26.10 -5.14 -29.10
CA SER A 151 26.83 -6.43 -29.12
C SER A 151 26.74 -7.15 -30.46
N GLY A 152 26.81 -6.38 -31.54
CA GLY A 152 27.20 -6.90 -32.84
C GLY A 152 28.71 -6.73 -33.04
N GLY A 153 29.44 -7.84 -32.90
CA GLY A 153 30.75 -8.08 -33.50
C GLY A 153 31.94 -7.38 -32.85
N HIS A 154 33.00 -8.13 -32.57
CA HIS A 154 34.28 -8.03 -33.27
C HIS A 154 34.90 -9.43 -33.31
N SER A 155 35.57 -9.69 -34.44
CA SER A 155 36.07 -10.93 -35.03
C SER A 155 36.77 -11.95 -34.14
#